data_AF-A0A832TYB2-F1
#
_entry.id   AF-A0A832TYB2-F1
#
_cell.length_a   1.000
_cell.length_b   1.000
_cell.length_c   1.000
_cell.angle_alpha   90.00
_cell.angle_beta   90.00
_cell.angle_gamma   90.00
#
_symmetry.space_group_name_H-M   'P 1'
#
loop_
_entity.id
_entity.type
_entity.pdbx_description
1 polymer ?
#
loop_
_entity_poly.entity_id
_entity_poly.type
_entity_poly.pdbx_seq_one_letter_code
_entity_poly.pdbx_strand_id
1 'polypeptide(L)'
;MKYYPDASGSLTYQEVNSAIEEVFAEHGRGNVRMPPKIYITFPEGDFRTMPASIPGMNLAGVKIVNVHPGNPARGLPTVMATIIL
;
A
#
# COMPACT_ATOMS: atom_id res chain seq x y z
N MET A 1 -8.60 13.08 12.05
CA MET A 1 -7.72 12.05 11.45
C MET A 1 -7.83 10.80 12.31
N LYS A 2 -8.24 9.65 11.74
CA LYS A 2 -8.29 8.36 12.47
C LYS A 2 -7.02 7.59 12.12
N TYR A 3 -6.35 7.02 13.11
CA TYR A 3 -5.13 6.23 12.94
C TYR A 3 -5.38 4.78 13.35
N TYR A 4 -4.91 3.83 12.54
CA TYR A 4 -5.07 2.40 12.74
C TYR A 4 -3.68 1.74 12.72
N PRO A 5 -3.13 1.33 13.88
CA PRO A 5 -1.72 0.92 14.02
C PRO A 5 -1.40 -0.45 13.43
N ASP A 6 -2.38 -1.36 13.35
CA ASP A 6 -2.21 -2.71 12.83
C ASP A 6 -3.55 -3.23 12.31
N ALA A 7 -3.59 -3.62 11.03
CA ALA A 7 -4.77 -4.24 10.43
C ALA A 7 -4.77 -5.78 10.57
N SER A 8 -3.63 -6.39 10.92
CA SER A 8 -3.43 -7.84 10.91
C SER A 8 -4.27 -8.58 11.96
N GLY A 9 -4.65 -7.91 13.05
CA GLY A 9 -5.56 -8.46 14.05
C GLY A 9 -7.06 -8.33 13.72
N SER A 10 -7.40 -7.63 12.64
CA SER A 10 -8.80 -7.25 12.32
C SER A 10 -9.35 -7.84 11.02
N LEU A 11 -8.52 -8.52 10.22
CA LEU A 11 -8.88 -9.08 8.92
C LEU A 11 -8.41 -10.53 8.80
N THR A 12 -9.29 -11.39 8.30
CA THR A 12 -8.95 -12.76 7.93
C THR A 12 -8.31 -12.82 6.55
N TYR A 13 -7.53 -13.87 6.28
CA TYR A 13 -6.96 -14.09 4.93
C TYR A 13 -8.04 -14.24 3.86
N GLN A 14 -9.21 -14.79 4.21
CA GLN A 14 -10.32 -14.95 3.26
C GLN A 14 -10.92 -13.60 2.85
N GLU A 15 -11.14 -12.68 3.81
CA GLU A 15 -11.58 -11.31 3.53
C GLU A 15 -10.57 -10.56 2.67
N VAL A 16 -9.28 -10.68 3.02
CA VAL A 16 -8.19 -10.04 2.25
C VAL A 16 -8.14 -10.58 0.82
N ASN A 17 -8.21 -11.89 0.62
CA ASN A 17 -8.17 -12.50 -0.72
C ASN A 17 -9.38 -12.09 -1.57
N SER A 18 -10.58 -12.07 -0.97
CA SER A 18 -11.81 -11.67 -1.68
C SER A 18 -11.73 -10.21 -2.13
N ALA A 19 -11.25 -9.31 -1.27
CA ALA A 19 -11.05 -7.92 -1.62
C ALA A 19 -9.98 -7.74 -2.72
N ILE A 20 -8.88 -8.50 -2.65
CA ILE A 20 -7.84 -8.48 -3.69
C ILE A 20 -8.39 -8.92 -5.05
N GLU A 21 -9.16 -10.01 -5.09
CA GLU A 21 -9.77 -10.53 -6.32
C GLU A 21 -10.68 -9.50 -6.98
N GLU A 22 -11.57 -8.86 -6.21
CA GLU A 22 -12.48 -7.84 -6.71
C GLU A 22 -11.73 -6.64 -7.30
N VAL A 23 -10.69 -6.15 -6.60
CA VAL A 23 -9.87 -5.02 -7.06
C VAL A 23 -9.09 -5.36 -8.34
N PHE A 24 -8.58 -6.59 -8.47
CA PHE A 24 -7.95 -7.05 -9.71
C PHE A 24 -8.96 -7.16 -10.85
N ALA A 25 -10.20 -7.61 -10.59
CA ALA A 25 -11.24 -7.65 -11.59
C ALA A 25 -11.60 -6.24 -12.09
N GLU A 26 -11.74 -5.26 -11.19
CA GLU A 26 -11.96 -3.85 -11.57
C GLU A 26 -10.79 -3.27 -12.38
N HIS A 27 -9.56 -3.61 -12.01
CA HIS A 27 -8.38 -3.21 -12.78
C HIS A 27 -8.39 -3.84 -14.19
N GLY A 28 -8.72 -5.14 -14.29
CA GLY A 28 -8.85 -5.83 -15.57
C GLY A 28 -9.96 -5.28 -16.48
N ARG A 29 -11.01 -4.71 -15.89
CA ARG A 29 -12.09 -3.99 -16.61
C ARG A 29 -11.71 -2.57 -17.02
N GLY A 30 -10.57 -2.03 -16.55
CA GLY A 30 -10.15 -0.66 -16.82
C GLY A 30 -10.81 0.40 -15.92
N ASN A 31 -11.42 -0.01 -14.82
CA ASN A 31 -12.18 0.87 -13.91
C ASN A 31 -11.34 1.51 -12.81
N VAL A 32 -10.01 1.33 -12.84
CA VAL A 32 -9.08 1.80 -11.82
C VAL A 32 -8.22 2.93 -12.36
N ARG A 33 -8.02 3.98 -11.56
CA ARG A 33 -6.97 4.98 -11.81
C ARG A 33 -5.78 4.66 -10.91
N MET A 34 -4.71 4.15 -11.50
CA MET A 34 -3.48 3.78 -10.78
C MET A 34 -2.27 4.28 -11.59
N PRO A 35 -1.83 5.54 -11.36
CA PRO A 35 -0.65 6.04 -12.04
C PRO A 35 0.61 5.28 -11.61
N PRO A 36 1.72 5.40 -12.35
CA PRO A 36 3.00 4.83 -11.95
C PRO A 36 3.41 5.29 -10.55
N LYS A 37 4.12 4.41 -9.83
CA LYS A 37 4.68 4.74 -8.51
C LYS A 37 5.68 5.88 -8.64
N ILE A 38 5.70 6.76 -7.65
CA ILE A 38 6.74 7.80 -7.53
C ILE A 38 7.82 7.29 -6.61
N TYR A 39 9.08 7.48 -6.99
CA TYR A 39 10.25 7.02 -6.24
C TYR A 39 11.10 8.21 -5.80
N ILE A 40 11.61 8.13 -4.58
CA ILE A 40 12.74 8.93 -4.12
C ILE A 40 13.81 7.95 -3.63
N THR A 41 14.95 7.97 -4.32
CA THR A 41 16.06 7.05 -4.11
C THR A 41 17.12 7.67 -3.21
N PHE A 42 17.68 6.87 -2.32
CA PHE A 42 18.85 7.18 -1.49
C PHE A 42 19.94 6.12 -1.73
N PRO A 43 21.19 6.39 -1.33
CA PRO A 43 22.23 5.36 -1.42
C PRO A 43 21.90 4.08 -0.64
N GLU A 44 21.21 4.19 0.49
CA GLU A 44 20.91 3.07 1.40
C GLU A 44 19.49 2.48 1.23
N GLY A 45 18.69 2.96 0.28
CA GLY A 45 17.31 2.53 0.09
C GLY A 45 16.46 3.46 -0.75
N ASP A 46 15.14 3.35 -0.61
CA ASP A 46 14.18 4.24 -1.25
C ASP A 46 12.96 4.50 -0.37
N PHE A 47 12.18 5.51 -0.76
CA PHE A 47 10.76 5.54 -0.44
C PHE A 47 9.91 5.79 -1.68
N ARG A 48 8.65 5.35 -1.61
CA ARG A 48 7.73 5.32 -2.75
C ARG A 48 6.34 5.73 -2.32
N THR A 49 5.64 6.41 -3.22
CA THR A 49 4.19 6.59 -3.10
C THR A 49 3.48 5.76 -4.17
N MET A 50 2.39 5.11 -3.75
CA MET A 50 1.57 4.25 -4.60
C MET A 50 0.10 4.71 -4.48
N PRO A 51 -0.29 5.79 -5.20
CA PRO A 51 -1.66 6.26 -5.20
C PRO A 51 -2.55 5.42 -6.14
N ALA A 52 -3.80 5.20 -5.76
CA ALA A 52 -4.81 4.59 -6.61
C ALA A 52 -6.23 5.06 -6.24
N SER A 53 -7.16 4.99 -7.18
CA SER A 53 -8.60 5.14 -6.91
C SER A 53 -9.42 4.13 -7.72
N ILE A 54 -10.48 3.61 -7.12
CA ILE A 54 -11.45 2.69 -7.70
C ILE A 54 -12.84 3.33 -7.53
N PRO A 55 -13.29 4.18 -8.46
CA PRO A 55 -14.55 4.92 -8.33
C PRO A 55 -15.77 4.01 -8.12
N GLY A 56 -15.80 2.85 -8.79
CA GLY A 56 -16.89 1.87 -8.65
C GLY A 56 -17.07 1.31 -7.23
N MET A 57 -16.02 1.39 -6.40
CA MET A 57 -16.03 0.95 -5.01
C MET A 57 -15.99 2.12 -4.01
N ASN A 58 -16.03 3.37 -4.50
CA ASN A 58 -15.82 4.59 -3.69
C ASN A 58 -14.52 4.56 -2.87
N LEU A 59 -13.44 4.07 -3.48
CA LEU A 59 -12.12 3.97 -2.84
C LEU A 59 -11.12 4.91 -3.49
N ALA A 60 -10.35 5.62 -2.68
CA ALA A 60 -9.12 6.29 -3.08
C ALA A 60 -8.11 6.16 -1.95
N GLY A 61 -6.84 6.15 -2.27
CA GLY A 61 -5.81 6.12 -1.25
C GLY A 61 -4.41 6.15 -1.80
N VAL A 62 -3.45 6.33 -0.90
CA VAL A 62 -2.02 6.26 -1.22
C VAL A 62 -1.31 5.46 -0.15
N LYS A 63 -0.54 4.46 -0.59
CA LYS A 63 0.47 3.81 0.25
C LYS A 63 1.78 4.56 0.13
N ILE A 64 2.32 5.02 1.26
CA ILE A 64 3.65 5.60 1.37
C ILE A 64 4.51 4.55 2.07
N VAL A 65 5.55 4.06 1.39
CA VAL A 65 6.34 2.91 1.85
C VAL A 65 7.82 3.15 1.63
N ASN A 66 8.67 2.75 2.58
CA ASN A 66 10.12 2.75 2.42
C ASN A 66 10.67 1.32 2.23
N VAL A 67 11.85 1.22 1.63
CA VAL A 67 12.66 -0.01 1.63
C VAL A 67 14.11 0.36 1.95
N HIS A 68 14.60 -0.06 3.11
CA HIS A 68 15.97 0.21 3.58
C HIS A 68 16.60 -1.07 4.14
N PRO A 69 17.37 -1.83 3.34
CA PRO A 69 17.91 -3.14 3.74
C PRO A 69 18.79 -3.13 4.99
N GLY A 70 19.44 -2.00 5.32
CA GLY A 70 20.29 -1.85 6.50
C GLY A 70 19.54 -1.55 7.81
N ASN A 71 18.23 -1.31 7.77
CA ASN A 71 17.43 -0.99 8.96
C ASN A 71 17.49 -2.05 10.08
N PRO A 72 17.52 -3.37 9.80
CA PRO A 72 17.59 -4.38 10.86
C PRO A 72 18.81 -4.23 11.78
N ALA A 73 19.96 -3.80 11.26
CA ALA A 73 21.16 -3.53 12.07
C ALA A 73 20.98 -2.35 13.05
N ARG A 74 19.94 -1.54 12.84
CA ARG A 74 19.55 -0.39 13.67
C ARG A 74 18.29 -0.67 14.49
N GLY A 75 17.79 -1.90 14.51
CA GLY A 75 16.56 -2.28 15.22
C GLY A 75 15.26 -1.84 14.55
N LEU A 76 15.28 -1.51 13.25
CA LEU A 76 14.11 -1.09 12.49
C LEU A 76 13.73 -2.15 11.42
N PRO A 77 12.45 -2.27 11.01
CA PRO A 77 12.07 -3.09 9.87
C PRO A 77 12.66 -2.57 8.56
N THR A 78 13.01 -3.49 7.65
CA THR A 78 13.42 -3.16 6.28
C THR A 78 12.35 -2.38 5.51
N VAL A 79 11.08 -2.72 5.76
CA VAL A 79 9.91 -2.13 5.10
C VAL A 79 8.96 -1.62 6.15
N MET A 80 8.60 -0.35 6.07
CA MET A 80 7.53 0.27 6.84
C MET A 80 6.62 1.03 5.87
N ALA A 81 5.33 1.05 6.15
CA ALA A 81 4.36 1.73 5.31
C ALA A 81 3.28 2.42 6.13
N THR A 82 2.76 3.50 5.58
CA THR A 82 1.50 4.10 6.01
C THR A 82 0.55 4.20 4.82
N ILE A 83 -0.74 4.13 5.10
CA ILE A 83 -1.80 4.23 4.08
C ILE A 83 -2.70 5.40 4.47
N ILE A 84 -2.93 6.28 3.51
CA ILE A 84 -3.96 7.33 3.60
C ILE A 84 -5.11 6.88 2.71
N LEU A 85 -6.31 6.80 3.29
CA LEU A 85 -7.58 6.48 2.62
C LEU A 85 -8.48 7.71 2.60
#